data_AF-A0AA38JRD0-F1
#
_entry.id   AF-A0AA38JRD0-F1
#
_cell.length_a   1.000
_cell.length_b   1.000
_cell.length_c   1.000
_cell.angle_alpha   90.00
_cell.angle_beta   90.00
_cell.angle_gamma   90.00
#
_symmetry.space_group_name_H-M   'P 1'
#
loop_
_entity.id
_entity.type
_entity.pdbx_description
1 polymer ?
#
loop_
_entity_poly.entity_id
_entity_poly.type
_entity_poly.pdbx_seq_one_letter_code
_entity_poly.pdbx_strand_id
1 'polypeptide(L)'
;MDSHIDIATDEHARSDSPVSSLLPDYSRHNRPVNPISYSFTNWGNNFMLLVPPSNAPESEPSYKISVSLNLNPFLPISFVTKVEMVLTEDRSEDVFVGEFEVSLNQTRGVLTMIGAPTRLSNVLSGVDTSRGHWLWTHANVQLRWDCRTRLEDGSPMCVCYGLDRLSSQLATFVPPPVLASPPLPAAIFTVFPDGHEFFEHILMSMLVVQRKMTMLL
;
A
#
# COMPACT_ATOMS: atom_id res chain seq x y z
N MET A 1 -47.36 33.24 -43.53
CA MET A 1 -47.83 33.72 -42.22
C MET A 1 -47.73 32.56 -41.26
N ASP A 2 -46.55 32.52 -40.63
CA ASP A 2 -46.20 32.00 -39.31
C ASP A 2 -46.79 30.66 -38.84
N SER A 3 -45.99 29.60 -39.01
CA SER A 3 -46.01 28.42 -38.14
C SER A 3 -44.87 28.57 -37.12
N HIS A 4 -45.25 28.91 -35.88
CA HIS A 4 -44.38 29.05 -34.72
C HIS A 4 -43.70 27.71 -34.38
N ILE A 5 -42.39 27.78 -34.13
CA ILE A 5 -41.54 26.71 -33.61
C ILE A 5 -41.50 26.90 -32.09
N ASP A 6 -42.00 25.91 -31.33
CA ASP A 6 -41.78 25.84 -29.88
C ASP A 6 -40.49 25.05 -29.61
N ILE A 7 -39.47 25.77 -29.16
CA ILE A 7 -38.21 25.22 -28.65
C ILE A 7 -38.42 24.92 -27.17
N ALA A 8 -38.52 23.64 -26.82
CA ALA A 8 -38.40 23.19 -25.45
C ALA A 8 -36.92 23.28 -25.03
N THR A 9 -36.58 24.29 -24.23
CA THR A 9 -35.29 24.40 -23.55
C THR A 9 -35.26 23.43 -22.37
N ASP A 10 -34.52 22.34 -22.53
CA ASP A 10 -34.18 21.37 -21.50
C ASP A 10 -33.08 21.97 -20.60
N GLU A 11 -33.47 22.45 -19.42
CA GLU A 11 -32.58 22.94 -18.37
C GLU A 11 -31.81 21.74 -17.78
N HIS A 12 -30.67 21.40 -18.38
CA HIS A 12 -29.67 20.54 -17.75
C HIS A 12 -29.01 21.30 -16.59
N ALA A 13 -29.65 21.25 -15.43
CA ALA A 13 -29.02 21.54 -14.15
C ALA A 13 -27.88 20.53 -13.94
N ARG A 14 -26.64 20.97 -14.21
CA ARG A 14 -25.43 20.30 -13.73
C ARG A 14 -25.48 20.29 -12.21
N SER A 15 -25.86 19.14 -11.66
CA SER A 15 -25.61 18.82 -10.27
C SER A 15 -24.10 18.62 -10.10
N ASP A 16 -23.39 19.70 -9.78
CA ASP A 16 -22.04 19.63 -9.24
C ASP A 16 -22.09 18.90 -7.89
N SER A 17 -21.87 17.59 -7.93
CA SER A 17 -21.62 16.80 -6.73
C SER A 17 -20.33 17.31 -6.07
N PRO A 18 -20.33 17.63 -4.77
CA PRO A 18 -19.11 18.04 -4.10
C PRO A 18 -18.19 16.83 -4.04
N VAL A 19 -17.06 16.91 -4.73
CA VAL A 19 -15.92 16.01 -4.51
C VAL A 19 -15.49 16.25 -3.07
N SER A 20 -16.06 15.47 -2.15
CA SER A 20 -15.73 15.48 -0.73
C SER A 20 -14.23 15.25 -0.61
N SER A 21 -13.60 16.15 0.14
CA SER A 21 -12.18 16.31 0.42
C SER A 21 -11.57 15.10 1.15
N LEU A 22 -11.57 13.94 0.52
CA LEU A 22 -10.86 12.74 0.95
C LEU A 22 -9.38 12.82 0.56
N LEU A 23 -8.73 13.94 0.86
CA LEU A 23 -7.28 13.87 1.00
C LEU A 23 -7.02 12.94 2.19
N PRO A 24 -6.10 11.97 2.05
CA PRO A 24 -5.64 11.23 3.21
C PRO A 24 -5.15 12.24 4.22
N ASP A 25 -5.75 12.19 5.41
CA ASP A 25 -5.22 12.92 6.53
C ASP A 25 -3.94 12.22 6.97
N TYR A 26 -2.82 12.55 6.30
CA TYR A 26 -1.49 12.06 6.67
C TYR A 26 -1.06 12.58 8.06
N SER A 27 -1.84 13.49 8.66
CA SER A 27 -1.65 13.98 10.03
C SER A 27 -1.99 12.94 11.11
N ARG A 28 -2.36 11.70 10.72
CA ARG A 28 -2.68 10.61 11.66
C ARG A 28 -1.45 10.02 12.33
N HIS A 29 -0.27 10.20 11.74
CA HIS A 29 0.98 9.76 12.34
C HIS A 29 1.69 10.94 12.99
N ASN A 30 2.08 10.76 14.25
CA ASN A 30 3.02 11.68 14.88
C ASN A 30 4.43 11.31 14.42
N ARG A 31 5.26 12.28 14.07
CA ARG A 31 6.66 12.02 13.73
C ARG A 31 7.40 11.56 15.00
N PRO A 32 7.85 10.29 15.10
CA PRO A 32 8.56 9.83 16.27
C PRO A 32 10.01 10.33 16.26
N VAL A 33 10.67 10.31 17.42
CA VAL A 33 12.08 10.72 17.55
C VAL A 33 13.01 9.63 17.01
N ASN A 34 12.63 8.36 17.16
CA ASN A 34 13.44 7.20 16.79
C ASN A 34 12.68 6.33 15.77
N PRO A 35 13.39 5.54 14.96
CA PRO A 35 12.76 4.54 14.09
C PRO A 35 11.90 3.55 14.88
N ILE A 36 10.77 3.14 14.31
CA ILE A 36 9.84 2.18 14.91
C ILE A 36 9.85 0.90 14.08
N SER A 37 10.08 -0.24 14.74
CA SER A 37 10.02 -1.56 14.13
C SER A 37 8.67 -2.23 14.42
N TYR A 38 7.85 -2.34 13.39
CA TYR A 38 6.54 -2.99 13.45
C TYR A 38 6.67 -4.50 13.25
N SER A 39 5.81 -5.24 13.92
CA SER A 39 5.77 -6.71 13.86
C SER A 39 4.53 -7.21 13.14
N PHE A 40 4.70 -8.23 12.30
CA PHE A 40 3.59 -8.94 11.66
C PHE A 40 3.19 -10.13 12.52
N THR A 41 1.99 -10.09 13.07
CA THR A 41 1.44 -11.13 13.95
C THR A 41 0.26 -11.79 13.28
N ASN A 42 0.29 -13.12 13.17
CA ASN A 42 -0.86 -13.87 12.66
C ASN A 42 -1.97 -13.85 13.72
N TRP A 43 -3.15 -13.35 13.36
CA TRP A 43 -4.27 -13.17 14.29
C TRP A 43 -5.52 -13.96 13.86
N GLY A 44 -5.62 -14.36 12.59
CA GLY A 44 -6.75 -15.14 12.10
C GLY A 44 -6.42 -15.91 10.83
N ASN A 45 -7.39 -16.66 10.31
CA ASN A 45 -7.15 -17.60 9.21
C ASN A 45 -6.67 -16.92 7.91
N ASN A 46 -7.10 -15.68 7.65
CA ASN A 46 -6.86 -14.97 6.39
C ASN A 46 -6.30 -13.55 6.58
N PHE A 47 -5.85 -13.21 7.79
CA PHE A 47 -5.29 -11.90 8.06
C PHE A 47 -4.20 -11.91 9.12
N MET A 48 -3.31 -10.94 9.01
CA MET A 48 -2.27 -10.63 9.98
C MET A 48 -2.43 -9.18 10.44
N LEU A 49 -1.97 -8.91 11.66
CA LEU A 49 -1.86 -7.57 12.20
C LEU A 49 -0.41 -7.09 12.06
N LEU A 50 -0.25 -5.86 11.58
CA LEU A 50 0.97 -5.08 11.72
C LEU A 50 0.80 -4.23 12.98
N VAL A 51 1.57 -4.53 14.01
CA VAL A 51 1.47 -3.85 15.30
C VAL A 51 2.75 -3.09 15.63
N PRO A 52 2.65 -1.86 16.17
CA PRO A 52 3.81 -1.18 16.74
C PRO A 52 4.32 -1.95 17.98
N PRO A 53 5.59 -1.73 18.38
CA PRO A 53 6.11 -2.32 19.60
C PRO A 53 5.44 -1.69 20.84
N SER A 54 5.45 -2.40 21.97
CA SER A 54 4.76 -1.95 23.21
C SER A 54 5.34 -0.67 23.83
N ASN A 55 6.53 -0.25 23.41
CA ASN A 55 7.19 0.98 23.82
C ASN A 55 7.02 2.14 22.81
N ALA A 56 6.27 1.93 21.72
CA ALA A 56 5.90 3.00 20.81
C ALA A 56 4.91 3.95 21.51
N PRO A 57 4.79 5.20 21.02
CA PRO A 57 3.73 6.10 21.47
C PRO A 57 2.35 5.41 21.37
N GLU A 58 1.49 5.56 22.38
CA GLU A 58 0.14 4.97 22.39
C GLU A 58 -0.71 5.36 21.17
N SER A 59 -0.33 6.43 20.48
CA SER A 59 -1.00 6.91 19.26
C SER A 59 -0.66 6.12 17.99
N GLU A 60 0.34 5.24 18.00
CA GLU A 60 0.74 4.53 16.78
C GLU A 60 -0.32 3.50 16.36
N PRO A 61 -0.89 3.60 15.15
CA PRO A 61 -1.97 2.72 14.75
C PRO A 61 -1.45 1.32 14.40
N SER A 62 -2.32 0.33 14.63
CA SER A 62 -2.13 -1.02 14.09
C SER A 62 -2.84 -1.15 12.74
N TYR A 63 -2.39 -2.08 11.91
CA TYR A 63 -3.01 -2.34 10.61
C TYR A 63 -3.37 -3.80 10.46
N LYS A 64 -4.55 -4.06 9.91
CA LYS A 64 -5.02 -5.37 9.53
C LYS A 64 -4.77 -5.58 8.04
N ILE A 65 -4.04 -6.63 7.73
CA ILE A 65 -3.67 -7.01 6.37
C ILE A 65 -4.36 -8.34 6.08
N SER A 66 -5.36 -8.32 5.22
CA SER A 66 -6.11 -9.51 4.82
C SER A 66 -5.81 -9.90 3.38
N VAL A 67 -5.86 -11.21 3.12
CA VAL A 67 -5.63 -11.76 1.78
C VAL A 67 -6.77 -12.69 1.41
N SER A 68 -7.29 -12.55 0.19
CA SER A 68 -8.30 -13.42 -0.39
C SER A 68 -7.97 -13.78 -1.84
N LEU A 69 -8.62 -14.82 -2.37
CA LEU A 69 -8.55 -15.19 -3.77
C LEU A 69 -9.77 -14.67 -4.51
N ASN A 70 -9.56 -14.03 -5.65
CA ASN A 70 -10.63 -13.74 -6.60
C ASN A 70 -10.70 -14.89 -7.62
N LEU A 71 -11.83 -15.59 -7.62
CA LEU A 71 -12.11 -16.74 -8.47
C LEU A 71 -13.18 -16.47 -9.53
N ASN A 72 -13.38 -15.19 -9.89
CA ASN A 72 -14.32 -14.82 -10.96
C ASN A 72 -13.96 -15.58 -12.26
N PRO A 73 -14.88 -16.38 -12.84
CA PRO A 73 -14.57 -17.24 -13.98
C PRO A 73 -14.25 -16.47 -15.27
N PHE A 74 -14.52 -15.16 -15.31
CA PHE A 74 -14.22 -14.30 -16.44
C PHE A 74 -12.87 -13.58 -16.32
N LEU A 75 -12.13 -13.80 -15.22
CA LEU A 75 -10.85 -13.14 -14.94
C LEU A 75 -9.79 -14.19 -14.56
N PRO A 76 -8.50 -13.91 -14.77
CA PRO A 76 -7.45 -14.74 -14.20
C PRO A 76 -7.55 -14.78 -12.68
N ILE A 77 -7.26 -15.95 -12.08
CA ILE A 77 -7.15 -16.08 -10.62
C ILE A 77 -6.15 -15.04 -10.10
N SER A 78 -6.54 -14.32 -9.05
CA SER A 78 -5.73 -13.26 -8.46
C SER A 78 -5.78 -13.29 -6.95
N PHE A 79 -4.72 -12.78 -6.32
CA PHE A 79 -4.72 -12.45 -4.90
C PHE A 79 -5.19 -11.02 -4.73
N VAL A 80 -6.14 -10.81 -3.83
CA VAL A 80 -6.55 -9.50 -3.34
C VAL A 80 -5.96 -9.32 -1.96
N THR A 81 -5.14 -8.29 -1.77
CA THR A 81 -4.57 -7.91 -0.48
C THR A 81 -5.18 -6.58 -0.06
N LYS A 82 -5.86 -6.57 1.08
CA LYS A 82 -6.54 -5.39 1.63
C LYS A 82 -5.90 -4.98 2.94
N VAL A 83 -5.66 -3.69 3.10
CA VAL A 83 -5.10 -3.05 4.29
C VAL A 83 -6.13 -2.12 4.90
N GLU A 84 -6.38 -2.32 6.19
CA GLU A 84 -7.27 -1.51 7.00
C GLU A 84 -6.51 -1.06 8.26
N MET A 85 -6.65 0.20 8.64
CA MET A 85 -6.12 0.74 9.88
C MET A 85 -7.09 0.39 11.01
N VAL A 86 -6.57 -0.24 12.07
CA VAL A 86 -7.35 -0.63 13.25
C VAL A 86 -7.42 0.56 14.19
N LEU A 87 -8.64 1.01 14.49
CA LEU A 87 -8.89 2.09 15.45
C LEU A 87 -9.22 1.51 16.82
N THR A 88 -8.72 2.14 17.88
CA THR A 88 -9.04 1.74 19.26
C THR A 88 -10.32 2.42 19.77
N GLU A 89 -11.15 1.58 20.38
CA GLU A 89 -12.28 1.79 21.31
C GLU A 89 -13.48 2.68 20.95
N ASP A 90 -13.41 3.70 20.08
CA ASP A 90 -14.56 4.62 19.86
C ASP A 90 -15.14 4.66 18.43
N ARG A 91 -14.53 3.93 17.48
CA ARG A 91 -14.99 3.84 16.09
C ARG A 91 -15.15 2.38 15.73
N SER A 92 -16.38 1.98 15.43
CA SER A 92 -16.80 0.59 15.29
C SER A 92 -16.26 -0.12 14.04
N GLU A 93 -15.54 0.58 13.15
CA GLU A 93 -15.08 0.03 11.87
C GLU A 93 -13.63 0.41 11.58
N ASP A 94 -12.86 -0.57 11.12
CA ASP A 94 -11.49 -0.39 10.61
C ASP A 94 -11.51 0.63 9.45
N VAL A 95 -10.51 1.51 9.38
CA VAL A 95 -10.44 2.52 8.30
C VAL A 95 -9.73 1.93 7.09
N PHE A 96 -10.41 1.93 5.94
CA PHE A 96 -9.81 1.50 4.68
C PHE A 96 -8.55 2.34 4.34
N VAL A 97 -7.43 1.66 4.10
CA VAL A 97 -6.17 2.28 3.66
C VAL A 97 -5.95 2.02 2.17
N GLY A 98 -6.14 0.78 1.76
CA GLY A 98 -5.97 0.40 0.37
C GLY A 98 -6.17 -1.09 0.12
N GLU A 99 -6.29 -1.42 -1.14
CA GLU A 99 -6.43 -2.78 -1.65
C GLU A 99 -5.66 -2.87 -2.96
N PHE A 100 -4.97 -4.00 -3.16
CA PHE A 100 -4.43 -4.32 -4.47
C PHE A 100 -4.75 -5.75 -4.88
N GLU A 101 -5.03 -5.91 -6.16
CA GLU A 101 -5.29 -7.19 -6.83
C GLU A 101 -4.13 -7.49 -7.77
N VAL A 102 -3.52 -8.67 -7.67
CA VAL A 102 -2.49 -9.16 -8.60
C VAL A 102 -2.84 -10.55 -9.09
N SER A 103 -3.04 -10.70 -10.40
CA SER A 103 -3.25 -12.00 -11.04
C SER A 103 -2.02 -12.91 -10.91
N LEU A 104 -2.23 -14.22 -10.80
CA LEU A 104 -1.14 -15.20 -10.70
C LEU A 104 -0.15 -15.15 -11.88
N ASN A 105 -0.65 -14.90 -13.09
CA ASN A 105 0.16 -14.73 -14.30
C ASN A 105 0.67 -13.28 -14.49
N GLN A 106 0.44 -12.40 -13.51
CA GLN A 106 0.83 -10.98 -13.48
C GLN A 106 0.35 -10.12 -14.67
N THR A 107 -0.59 -10.60 -15.49
CA THR A 107 -1.12 -9.82 -16.63
C THR A 107 -2.04 -8.69 -16.19
N ARG A 108 -2.64 -8.82 -15.00
CA ARG A 108 -3.57 -7.84 -14.43
C ARG A 108 -3.16 -7.48 -13.01
N GLY A 109 -3.04 -6.19 -12.78
CA GLY A 109 -2.77 -5.62 -11.47
C GLY A 109 -3.55 -4.34 -11.27
N VAL A 110 -4.30 -4.24 -10.17
CA VAL A 110 -5.10 -3.05 -9.82
C VAL A 110 -4.76 -2.62 -8.40
N LEU A 111 -4.68 -1.33 -8.16
CA LEU A 111 -4.53 -0.70 -6.86
C LEU A 111 -5.70 0.25 -6.63
N THR A 112 -6.26 0.20 -5.42
CA THR A 112 -7.26 1.12 -4.91
C THR A 112 -6.75 1.62 -3.57
N MET A 113 -6.41 2.91 -3.44
CA MET A 113 -6.13 3.53 -2.14
C MET A 113 -7.10 4.69 -1.92
N ILE A 114 -6.92 5.75 -2.73
CA ILE A 114 -7.68 7.00 -2.63
C ILE A 114 -8.12 7.38 -4.02
N GLY A 115 -9.41 7.64 -4.18
CA GLY A 115 -10.02 7.91 -5.47
C GLY A 115 -10.27 6.65 -6.29
N ALA A 116 -10.14 6.76 -7.60
CA ALA A 116 -10.50 5.68 -8.51
C ALA A 116 -9.43 4.57 -8.54
N PRO A 117 -9.83 3.30 -8.75
CA PRO A 117 -8.90 2.21 -9.01
C PRO A 117 -7.98 2.52 -10.18
N THR A 118 -6.69 2.19 -10.04
CA THR A 118 -5.66 2.41 -11.06
C THR A 118 -4.90 1.13 -11.35
N ARG A 119 -4.30 1.04 -12.55
CA ARG A 119 -3.46 -0.10 -12.90
C ARG A 119 -2.16 -0.06 -12.11
N LEU A 120 -1.75 -1.20 -11.55
CA LEU A 120 -0.47 -1.30 -10.83
C LEU A 120 0.73 -0.90 -11.70
N SER A 121 0.68 -1.13 -13.02
CA SER A 121 1.72 -0.70 -13.96
C SER A 121 1.88 0.83 -14.06
N ASN A 122 0.85 1.60 -13.69
CA ASN A 122 0.89 3.05 -13.71
C ASN A 122 1.47 3.62 -12.40
N VAL A 123 1.54 2.79 -11.35
CA VAL A 123 1.92 3.19 -10.00
C VAL A 123 3.29 2.63 -9.62
N LEU A 124 3.59 1.41 -10.03
CA LEU A 124 4.86 0.73 -9.76
C LEU A 124 5.59 0.44 -11.06
N SER A 125 6.79 0.99 -11.20
CA SER A 125 7.67 0.79 -12.36
C SER A 125 9.06 0.36 -11.93
N GLY A 126 9.80 -0.31 -12.81
CA GLY A 126 11.23 -0.56 -12.58
C GLY A 126 12.01 0.72 -12.83
N VAL A 127 12.97 1.04 -11.96
CA VAL A 127 13.82 2.25 -12.13
C VAL A 127 14.81 2.06 -13.27
N ASP A 128 15.32 0.85 -13.43
CA ASP A 128 16.33 0.47 -14.40
C ASP A 128 16.07 -0.98 -14.88
N THR A 129 17.00 -1.56 -15.63
CA THR A 129 16.92 -2.96 -16.06
C THR A 129 17.25 -3.95 -14.94
N SER A 130 17.64 -3.48 -13.76
CA SER A 130 17.99 -4.33 -12.62
C SER A 130 16.73 -4.83 -11.92
N ARG A 131 16.74 -6.12 -11.58
CA ARG A 131 15.66 -6.71 -10.79
C ARG A 131 15.76 -6.21 -9.36
N GLY A 132 14.62 -5.84 -8.77
CA GLY A 132 14.55 -5.42 -7.37
C GLY A 132 14.76 -3.94 -7.13
N HIS A 133 14.69 -3.09 -8.15
CA HIS A 133 14.71 -1.63 -8.00
C HIS A 133 13.42 -1.02 -8.56
N TRP A 134 12.61 -0.44 -7.69
CA TRP A 134 11.25 -0.02 -8.03
C TRP A 134 10.98 1.44 -7.69
N LEU A 135 10.18 2.08 -8.53
CA LEU A 135 9.63 3.41 -8.34
C LEU A 135 8.12 3.30 -8.12
N TRP A 136 7.68 3.77 -6.96
CA TRP A 136 6.27 3.98 -6.63
C TRP A 136 5.90 5.44 -6.88
N THR A 137 4.82 5.67 -7.62
CA THR A 137 4.25 7.01 -7.84
C THR A 137 2.74 6.92 -7.78
N HIS A 138 2.17 7.48 -6.71
CA HIS A 138 0.72 7.52 -6.53
C HIS A 138 0.32 8.83 -5.85
N ALA A 139 -0.70 9.49 -6.39
CA ALA A 139 -1.09 10.84 -5.98
C ALA A 139 0.13 11.79 -6.02
N ASN A 140 0.47 12.41 -4.90
CA ASN A 140 1.61 13.31 -4.73
C ASN A 140 2.82 12.63 -4.04
N VAL A 141 2.80 11.31 -3.84
CA VAL A 141 3.85 10.58 -3.14
C VAL A 141 4.69 9.77 -4.12
N GLN A 142 6.00 9.95 -4.04
CA GLN A 142 7.00 9.22 -4.82
C GLN A 142 8.01 8.54 -3.90
N LEU A 143 8.10 7.22 -4.02
CA LEU A 143 8.99 6.39 -3.20
C LEU A 143 9.87 5.53 -4.11
N ARG A 144 11.12 5.32 -3.71
CA ARG A 144 12.05 4.43 -4.39
C ARG A 144 12.41 3.26 -3.48
N TRP A 145 12.18 2.04 -3.95
CA TRP A 145 12.52 0.80 -3.25
C TRP A 145 13.74 0.15 -3.89
N ASP A 146 14.82 0.02 -3.12
CA ASP A 146 16.02 -0.74 -3.51
C ASP A 146 16.10 -2.04 -2.70
N CYS A 147 15.84 -3.16 -3.34
CA CYS A 147 15.84 -4.51 -2.78
C CYS A 147 16.99 -5.38 -3.33
N ARG A 148 18.04 -4.75 -3.88
CA ARG A 148 19.14 -5.47 -4.53
C ARG A 148 20.12 -6.05 -3.53
N THR A 149 20.22 -5.45 -2.34
CA THR A 149 21.04 -5.93 -1.24
C THR A 149 20.51 -7.26 -0.70
N ARG A 150 21.40 -8.22 -0.47
CA ARG A 150 21.09 -9.53 0.12
C ARG A 150 21.73 -9.66 1.48
N LEU A 151 20.99 -10.18 2.45
CA LEU A 151 21.52 -10.57 3.75
C LEU A 151 22.28 -11.90 3.64
N GLU A 152 22.97 -12.29 4.71
CA GLU A 152 23.77 -13.53 4.76
C GLU A 152 22.93 -14.79 4.51
N ASP A 153 21.65 -14.75 4.85
CA ASP A 153 20.68 -15.82 4.61
C ASP A 153 20.06 -15.81 3.18
N GLY A 154 20.49 -14.87 2.32
CA GLY A 154 20.00 -14.70 0.96
C GLY A 154 18.68 -13.94 0.84
N SER A 155 18.04 -13.55 1.95
CA SER A 155 16.84 -12.71 1.93
C SER A 155 17.18 -11.31 1.36
N PRO A 156 16.27 -10.68 0.60
CA PRO A 156 16.47 -9.30 0.15
C PRO A 156 16.28 -8.33 1.30
N MET A 157 17.17 -7.35 1.43
CA MET A 157 16.93 -6.18 2.25
C MET A 157 16.41 -5.06 1.36
N CYS A 158 15.14 -4.70 1.54
CA CYS A 158 14.49 -3.62 0.82
C CYS A 158 14.62 -2.31 1.59
N VAL A 159 15.16 -1.28 0.97
CA VAL A 159 15.27 0.07 1.54
C VAL A 159 14.38 1.03 0.75
N CYS A 160 13.52 1.75 1.46
CA CYS A 160 12.63 2.77 0.91
C CYS A 160 13.28 4.15 1.08
N TYR A 161 13.29 4.93 0.01
CA TYR A 161 13.74 6.30 -0.02
C TYR A 161 12.63 7.23 -0.51
N GLY A 162 12.55 8.42 0.06
CA GLY A 162 11.82 9.53 -0.55
C GLY A 162 12.52 9.98 -1.83
N LEU A 163 11.79 10.49 -2.82
CA LEU A 163 12.38 11.12 -4.01
C LEU A 163 12.50 12.64 -3.92
N ASP A 164 12.37 13.18 -2.71
CA ASP A 164 12.66 14.58 -2.45
C ASP A 164 14.17 14.89 -2.59
N ARG A 165 14.52 16.17 -2.38
CA ARG A 165 15.88 16.69 -2.64
C ARG A 165 16.99 16.03 -1.81
N LEU A 166 16.67 15.24 -0.78
CA LEU A 166 17.65 14.63 0.12
C LEU A 166 17.68 13.10 0.02
N SER A 167 16.77 12.46 -0.72
CA SER A 167 16.69 11.00 -0.82
C SER A 167 16.76 10.32 0.54
N SER A 168 16.02 10.86 1.52
CA SER A 168 16.02 10.37 2.89
C SER A 168 15.54 8.91 2.94
N GLN A 169 16.17 8.11 3.79
CA GLN A 169 15.73 6.75 4.06
C GLN A 169 14.47 6.80 4.92
N LEU A 170 13.37 6.28 4.39
CA LEU A 170 12.05 6.35 5.02
C LEU A 170 11.68 5.04 5.72
N ALA A 171 12.09 3.90 5.17
CA ALA A 171 11.80 2.59 5.75
C ALA A 171 12.79 1.51 5.31
N THR A 172 12.80 0.40 6.04
CA THR A 172 13.42 -0.85 5.63
C THR A 172 12.42 -2.00 5.79
N PHE A 173 12.54 -2.98 4.92
CA PHE A 173 11.77 -4.21 4.97
C PHE A 173 12.67 -5.41 4.68
N VAL A 174 12.60 -6.41 5.55
CA VAL A 174 13.26 -7.69 5.39
C VAL A 174 12.18 -8.77 5.47
N PRO A 175 11.86 -9.47 4.37
CA PRO A 175 10.90 -10.55 4.38
C PRO A 175 11.50 -11.80 5.06
N PRO A 176 10.65 -12.76 5.46
CA PRO A 176 11.13 -14.05 5.93
C PRO A 176 12.00 -14.73 4.86
N PRO A 177 13.12 -15.37 5.24
CA PRO A 177 13.95 -16.13 4.31
C PRO A 177 13.16 -17.33 3.78
N VAL A 178 12.91 -17.35 2.47
CA VAL A 178 12.04 -18.37 1.81
C VAL A 178 12.58 -19.79 1.96
N LEU A 179 13.90 -19.93 2.11
CA LEU A 179 14.60 -21.22 2.23
C LEU A 179 14.87 -21.64 3.67
N ALA A 180 14.47 -20.84 4.67
CA ALA A 180 14.67 -21.21 6.06
C ALA A 180 13.74 -22.37 6.47
N SER A 181 14.20 -23.19 7.41
CA SER A 181 13.34 -24.23 7.99
C SER A 181 12.27 -23.60 8.88
N PRO A 182 11.01 -24.08 8.83
CA PRO A 182 9.98 -23.62 9.74
C PRO A 182 10.35 -23.82 11.22
N PRO A 183 9.91 -22.93 12.14
CA PRO A 183 9.14 -21.72 11.86
C PRO A 183 10.01 -20.64 11.22
N LEU A 184 9.48 -20.01 10.16
CA LEU A 184 10.16 -18.89 9.51
C LEU A 184 10.24 -17.71 10.48
N PRO A 185 11.35 -16.96 10.53
CA PRO A 185 11.41 -15.73 11.31
C PRO A 185 10.38 -14.73 10.76
N ALA A 186 9.88 -13.87 11.65
CA ALA A 186 8.93 -12.83 11.26
C ALA A 186 9.59 -11.83 10.30
N ALA A 187 8.79 -11.24 9.42
CA ALA A 187 9.24 -10.12 8.60
C ALA A 187 9.58 -8.93 9.51
N ILE A 188 10.64 -8.20 9.17
CA ILE A 188 11.04 -6.99 9.90
C ILE A 188 10.66 -5.79 9.05
N PHE A 189 9.77 -4.94 9.55
CA PHE A 189 9.41 -3.68 8.92
C PHE A 189 9.73 -2.52 9.85
N THR A 190 10.67 -1.68 9.44
CA THR A 190 11.10 -0.53 10.24
C THR A 190 10.82 0.75 9.48
N VAL A 191 10.14 1.70 10.11
CA VAL A 191 9.86 3.02 9.55
C VAL A 191 10.69 4.05 10.32
N PHE A 192 11.38 4.90 9.59
CA PHE A 192 12.19 5.99 10.15
C PHE A 192 11.30 7.19 10.46
N PRO A 193 11.73 8.14 11.31
CA PRO A 193 10.93 9.32 11.67
C PRO A 193 10.21 9.98 10.49
N ASP A 194 10.94 10.28 9.42
CA ASP A 194 10.38 10.96 8.23
C ASP A 194 9.48 10.06 7.38
N GLY A 195 9.58 8.73 7.54
CA GLY A 195 8.71 7.78 6.85
C GLY A 195 7.28 7.74 7.40
N HIS A 196 7.07 8.17 8.65
CA HIS A 196 5.75 8.11 9.28
C HIS A 196 4.73 9.05 8.61
N GLU A 197 5.19 10.16 8.02
CA GLU A 197 4.33 11.04 7.20
C GLU A 197 3.75 10.32 5.96
N PHE A 198 4.46 9.30 5.45
CA PHE A 198 4.07 8.55 4.26
C PHE A 198 3.72 7.09 4.57
N PHE A 199 3.38 6.79 5.82
CA PHE A 199 3.32 5.42 6.33
C PHE A 199 2.46 4.49 5.47
N GLU A 200 1.24 4.91 5.14
CA GLU A 200 0.30 4.10 4.35
C GLU A 200 0.83 3.83 2.94
N HIS A 201 1.49 4.81 2.31
CA HIS A 201 2.13 4.62 1.02
C HIS A 201 3.32 3.66 1.12
N ILE A 202 4.14 3.77 2.17
CA ILE A 202 5.26 2.86 2.41
C ILE A 202 4.73 1.44 2.62
N LEU A 203 3.73 1.25 3.48
CA LEU A 203 3.13 -0.06 3.76
C LEU A 203 2.54 -0.68 2.48
N MET A 204 1.70 0.07 1.75
CA MET A 204 1.08 -0.42 0.52
C MET A 204 2.11 -0.74 -0.55
N SER A 205 3.06 0.16 -0.79
CA SER A 205 4.11 -0.06 -1.80
C SER A 205 5.02 -1.23 -1.45
N MET A 206 5.38 -1.39 -0.18
CA MET A 206 6.16 -2.53 0.32
C MET A 206 5.45 -3.86 0.04
N LEU A 207 4.16 -3.97 0.37
CA LEU A 207 3.39 -5.19 0.15
C LEU A 207 3.27 -5.55 -1.34
N VAL A 208 3.09 -4.54 -2.21
CA VAL A 208 3.08 -4.73 -3.66
C VAL A 208 4.44 -5.17 -4.19
N VAL A 209 5.53 -4.50 -3.76
CA VAL A 209 6.90 -4.86 -4.13
C VAL A 209 7.22 -6.29 -3.71
N GLN A 210 6.88 -6.66 -2.47
CA GLN A 210 7.08 -8.01 -1.97
C GLN A 210 6.30 -9.04 -2.79
N ARG A 211 5.02 -8.78 -3.09
CA ARG A 211 4.20 -9.67 -3.93
C ARG A 211 4.81 -9.86 -5.32
N LYS A 212 5.25 -8.77 -5.96
CA LYS A 212 5.94 -8.79 -7.26
C LYS A 212 7.22 -9.61 -7.19
N MET A 213 8.04 -9.43 -6.15
CA MET A 213 9.29 -10.17 -5.99
C MET A 213 9.05 -11.67 -5.77
N THR A 214 8.11 -12.05 -4.90
CA THR A 214 7.80 -13.48 -4.65
C THR A 214 7.27 -14.20 -5.89
N MET A 215 6.55 -13.50 -6.77
CA MET A 215 6.03 -14.09 -8.01
C MET A 215 7.03 -14.08 -9.18
N LEU A 216 8.20 -13.45 -9.02
CA LEU A 216 9.32 -13.49 -9.99
C LEU A 216 10.37 -14.57 -9.65
N LEU A 217 10.22 -15.21 -8.49
CA LEU A 217 10.96 -16.42 -8.09
C LEU A 217 10.33 -17.63 -8.78
#